data_AF-A0A7Z9RWU1-F1
#
_entry.id   AF-A0A7Z9RWU1-F1
#
_cell.length_a   1.000
_cell.length_b   1.000
_cell.length_c   1.000
_cell.angle_alpha   90.00
_cell.angle_beta   90.00
_cell.angle_gamma   90.00
#
_symmetry.space_group_name_H-M   'P 1'
#
loop_
_entity.id
_entity.type
_entity.pdbx_description
1 polymer ?
#
loop_
_entity_poly.entity_id
_entity_poly.type
_entity_poly.pdbx_seq_one_letter_code
_entity_poly.pdbx_strand_id
1 'polypeptide(L)'
;MVRTSRVAPCLFLLTLLISLLSMGLDARHVSQFDELFHNIDRQDLDPQQRIAIRALRNRIRDEQVQMPTNFSTQSHQFVSEFLLCASGILDDQQFHKATGRPKSPQQQLRYELRQLHAEIMRLQRLTRHLNR
;
A
#
# COMPACT_ATOMS: atom_id res chain seq x y z
N MET A 1 61.65 -18.78 -8.17
CA MET A 1 61.05 -17.50 -7.70
C MET A 1 59.54 -17.64 -7.72
N VAL A 2 58.92 -17.85 -6.56
CA VAL A 2 57.46 -17.94 -6.43
C VAL A 2 56.91 -16.51 -6.40
N ARG A 3 56.35 -16.05 -7.52
CA ARG A 3 55.58 -14.79 -7.56
C ARG A 3 54.25 -15.06 -6.89
N THR A 4 54.18 -14.87 -5.57
CA THR A 4 52.93 -15.00 -4.82
C THR A 4 51.96 -13.91 -5.25
N SER A 5 50.92 -14.35 -5.95
CA SER A 5 49.62 -13.73 -6.11
C SER A 5 49.17 -12.98 -4.84
N ARG A 6 49.38 -11.66 -4.80
CA ARG A 6 48.79 -10.77 -3.78
C ARG A 6 47.50 -10.09 -4.24
N VAL A 7 47.06 -10.35 -5.48
CA VAL A 7 45.89 -9.71 -6.10
C VAL A 7 44.61 -10.50 -5.82
N ALA A 8 44.70 -11.83 -5.69
CA ALA A 8 43.56 -12.71 -5.44
C ALA A 8 42.77 -12.41 -4.14
N PRO A 9 43.39 -12.18 -2.97
CA PRO A 9 42.62 -11.92 -1.75
C PRO A 9 41.89 -10.57 -1.77
N CYS A 10 42.47 -9.55 -2.43
CA CYS A 10 41.82 -8.25 -2.61
C CYS A 10 40.60 -8.36 -3.54
N LEU A 11 40.69 -9.14 -4.62
CA LEU A 11 39.57 -9.38 -5.52
C LEU A 11 38.44 -10.16 -4.83
N PHE A 12 38.77 -11.16 -4.01
CA PHE A 12 37.78 -11.93 -3.26
C PHE A 12 37.02 -11.07 -2.23
N LEU A 13 37.73 -10.22 -1.48
CA LEU A 13 37.12 -9.27 -0.55
C LEU A 13 36.22 -8.25 -1.26
N LEU A 14 36.63 -7.79 -2.44
CA LEU A 14 35.84 -6.86 -3.25
C LEU A 14 34.55 -7.52 -3.77
N THR A 15 34.63 -8.76 -4.25
CA THR A 15 33.44 -9.52 -4.67
C THR A 15 32.51 -9.81 -3.50
N LEU A 16 33.04 -10.12 -2.31
CA LEU A 16 32.25 -10.39 -1.12
C LEU A 16 31.52 -9.12 -0.64
N LEU A 17 32.20 -7.96 -0.67
CA LEU A 17 31.60 -6.66 -0.38
C LEU A 17 30.51 -6.28 -1.39
N ILE A 18 30.73 -6.54 -2.68
CA ILE A 18 29.72 -6.29 -3.72
C ILE A 18 28.49 -7.18 -3.51
N SER A 19 28.67 -8.46 -3.18
CA SER A 19 27.54 -9.36 -2.88
C SER A 19 26.80 -8.99 -1.60
N LEU A 20 27.51 -8.58 -0.54
CA LEU A 20 26.90 -8.08 0.69
C LEU A 20 26.14 -6.76 0.46
N LEU A 21 26.70 -5.87 -0.36
CA LEU A 21 26.04 -4.63 -0.76
C LEU A 21 24.82 -4.90 -1.65
N SER A 22 24.88 -5.87 -2.58
CA SER A 22 23.72 -6.21 -3.42
C SER A 22 22.60 -6.83 -2.59
N MET A 23 22.90 -7.75 -1.67
CA MET A 23 21.89 -8.30 -0.76
C MET A 23 21.31 -7.25 0.21
N GLY A 24 22.13 -6.29 0.66
CA GLY A 24 21.66 -5.17 1.48
C GLY A 24 20.82 -4.14 0.70
N LEU A 25 21.07 -3.98 -0.60
CA LEU A 25 20.30 -3.10 -1.49
C LEU A 25 18.98 -3.72 -1.95
N ASP A 26 18.95 -5.03 -2.19
CA ASP A 26 17.72 -5.78 -2.49
C ASP A 26 16.76 -5.78 -1.29
N ALA A 27 17.28 -5.80 -0.05
CA ALA A 27 16.47 -5.65 1.16
C ALA A 27 15.84 -4.25 1.32
N ARG A 28 16.29 -3.26 0.54
CA ARG A 28 15.88 -1.85 0.65
C ARG A 28 14.79 -1.42 -0.31
N HIS A 29 14.26 -2.32 -1.13
CA HIS A 29 13.10 -2.03 -1.98
C HIS A 29 11.83 -2.02 -1.12
N VAL A 30 11.65 -0.94 -0.34
CA VAL A 30 10.37 -0.63 0.31
C VAL A 30 9.31 -0.66 -0.78
N SER A 31 8.33 -1.55 -0.65
CA SER A 31 7.32 -1.70 -1.68
C SER A 31 6.58 -0.36 -1.85
N GLN A 32 6.33 0.05 -3.10
CA GLN A 32 5.57 1.28 -3.40
C GLN A 32 4.20 1.28 -2.68
N PHE A 33 3.66 0.09 -2.44
CA PHE A 33 2.47 -0.14 -1.64
C PHE A 33 2.65 0.23 -0.16
N ASP A 34 3.73 -0.21 0.49
CA ASP A 34 3.99 0.10 1.90
C ASP A 34 4.24 1.59 2.11
N GLU A 35 4.93 2.26 1.17
CA GLU A 35 5.13 3.71 1.21
C GLU A 35 3.80 4.47 1.08
N LEU A 36 2.96 4.07 0.12
CA LEU A 36 1.64 4.66 -0.07
C LEU A 36 0.72 4.46 1.14
N PHE A 37 0.71 3.26 1.72
CA PHE A 37 -0.01 2.99 2.95
C PHE A 37 0.50 3.86 4.09
N HIS A 38 1.82 3.98 4.26
CA HIS A 38 2.42 4.79 5.32
C HIS A 38 2.09 6.27 5.18
N ASN A 39 2.07 6.78 3.95
CA ASN A 39 1.64 8.15 3.66
C ASN A 39 0.19 8.41 4.05
N ILE A 40 -0.69 7.40 3.91
CA ILE A 40 -2.09 7.51 4.32
C ILE A 40 -2.23 7.37 5.84
N ASP A 41 -1.56 6.41 6.49
CA ASP A 41 -1.71 6.17 7.94
C ASP A 41 -1.18 7.34 8.79
N ARG A 42 -0.28 8.16 8.23
CA ARG A 42 0.23 9.40 8.83
C ARG A 42 -0.74 10.58 8.77
N GLN A 43 -1.79 10.50 7.95
CA GLN A 43 -2.79 11.55 7.88
C GLN A 43 -3.67 11.57 9.12
N ASP A 44 -4.38 12.69 9.30
CA ASP A 44 -5.43 12.78 10.31
C ASP A 44 -6.65 12.00 9.82
N LEU A 45 -6.73 10.75 10.27
CA LEU A 45 -7.78 9.79 9.96
C LEU A 45 -8.63 9.55 11.20
N ASP A 46 -9.95 9.57 11.03
CA ASP A 46 -10.87 9.11 12.07
C ASP A 46 -10.56 7.66 12.48
N PRO A 47 -10.78 7.23 13.74
CA PRO A 47 -10.49 5.88 14.17
C PRO A 47 -11.12 4.80 13.26
N GLN A 48 -12.32 5.02 12.74
CA GLN A 48 -12.96 4.07 11.83
C GLN A 48 -12.26 4.03 10.46
N GLN A 49 -11.84 5.19 9.93
CA GLN A 49 -11.07 5.27 8.69
C GLN A 49 -9.74 4.53 8.83
N ARG A 50 -9.02 4.77 9.93
CA ARG A 50 -7.73 4.11 10.22
C ARG A 50 -7.88 2.59 10.31
N ILE A 51 -8.89 2.10 11.02
CA ILE A 51 -9.19 0.66 11.10
C ILE A 51 -9.47 0.10 9.70
N ALA A 52 -10.30 0.78 8.91
CA ALA A 52 -10.67 0.33 7.57
C ALA A 52 -9.47 0.28 6.61
N ILE A 53 -8.58 1.29 6.65
CA ILE A 53 -7.36 1.34 5.82
C ILE A 53 -6.38 0.23 6.22
N ARG A 54 -6.20 -0.03 7.52
CA ARG A 54 -5.36 -1.14 8.00
C ARG A 54 -5.91 -2.51 7.63
N ALA A 55 -7.23 -2.71 7.75
CA ALA A 55 -7.89 -3.93 7.32
C ALA A 55 -7.72 -4.16 5.80
N LEU A 56 -7.88 -3.10 5.00
CA LEU A 56 -7.64 -3.15 3.56
C LEU A 56 -6.20 -3.54 3.22
N ARG A 57 -5.22 -2.94 3.91
CA ARG A 57 -3.80 -3.29 3.74
C ARG A 57 -3.55 -4.77 4.03
N ASN A 58 -4.06 -5.26 5.16
CA ASN A 58 -3.86 -6.65 5.57
C ASN A 58 -4.46 -7.61 4.54
N ARG A 59 -5.69 -7.35 4.08
CA ARG A 59 -6.33 -8.13 3.02
C ARG A 59 -5.47 -8.21 1.75
N ILE A 60 -4.97 -7.08 1.27
CA ILE A 60 -4.15 -7.05 0.04
C ILE A 60 -2.82 -7.77 0.25
N ARG A 61 -2.22 -7.69 1.44
CA ARG A 61 -1.03 -8.49 1.77
C ARG A 61 -1.33 -9.99 1.77
N ASP A 62 -2.48 -10.40 2.30
CA ASP A 62 -2.88 -11.81 2.29
C ASP A 62 -3.08 -12.31 0.85
N GLU A 63 -3.66 -11.48 -0.03
CA GLU A 63 -3.82 -11.77 -1.46
C GLU A 63 -2.45 -11.83 -2.19
N GLN A 64 -1.50 -10.95 -1.84
CA GLN A 64 -0.12 -10.99 -2.37
C GLN A 64 0.61 -12.29 -2.03
N VAL A 65 0.46 -12.78 -0.79
CA VAL A 65 1.09 -14.04 -0.36
C VAL A 65 0.58 -15.25 -1.15
N GLN A 66 -0.68 -15.20 -1.61
CA GLN A 66 -1.32 -16.30 -2.35
C GLN A 66 -0.97 -16.32 -3.85
N MET A 67 -0.34 -15.26 -4.39
CA MET A 67 -0.11 -15.07 -5.83
C MET A 67 1.40 -15.02 -6.16
N PRO A 68 2.14 -16.15 -6.12
CA PRO A 68 3.56 -16.15 -6.39
C PRO A 68 3.82 -16.25 -7.90
N THR A 69 3.85 -15.13 -8.64
CA THR A 69 4.61 -15.01 -9.92
C THR A 69 4.46 -13.61 -10.54
N ASN A 70 5.59 -12.98 -10.88
CA ASN A 70 5.76 -11.66 -11.51
C ASN A 70 5.54 -10.43 -10.60
N PHE A 71 6.54 -10.14 -9.76
CA PHE A 71 6.57 -9.06 -8.77
C PHE A 71 6.25 -7.65 -9.30
N SER A 72 6.67 -7.29 -10.52
CA SER A 72 6.60 -5.89 -10.99
C SER A 72 5.24 -5.48 -11.57
N THR A 73 4.56 -6.35 -12.32
CA THR A 73 3.21 -6.07 -12.84
C THR A 73 2.15 -6.20 -11.75
N GLN A 74 2.34 -7.14 -10.83
CA GLN A 74 1.42 -7.34 -9.70
C GLN A 74 1.48 -6.19 -8.70
N SER A 75 2.65 -5.58 -8.43
CA SER A 75 2.74 -4.47 -7.49
C SER A 75 1.89 -3.27 -7.91
N HIS A 76 1.88 -2.92 -9.20
CA HIS A 76 1.03 -1.86 -9.73
C HIS A 76 -0.46 -2.20 -9.63
N GLN A 77 -0.83 -3.46 -9.88
CA GLN A 77 -2.20 -3.93 -9.73
C GLN A 77 -2.68 -3.78 -8.28
N PHE A 78 -1.92 -4.25 -7.30
CA PHE A 78 -2.29 -4.13 -5.88
C PHE A 78 -2.36 -2.68 -5.40
N VAL A 79 -1.47 -1.80 -5.88
CA VAL A 79 -1.56 -0.36 -5.59
C VAL A 79 -2.84 0.24 -6.16
N SER A 80 -3.18 -0.09 -7.41
CA SER A 80 -4.41 0.42 -8.03
C SER A 80 -5.68 -0.07 -7.33
N GLU A 81 -5.71 -1.34 -6.91
CA GLU A 81 -6.82 -1.92 -6.18
C GLU A 81 -6.96 -1.31 -4.78
N PHE A 82 -5.84 -1.13 -4.09
CA PHE A 82 -5.82 -0.43 -2.81
C PHE A 82 -6.36 0.99 -2.94
N LEU A 83 -5.89 1.76 -3.92
CA LEU A 83 -6.34 3.13 -4.14
C LEU A 83 -7.82 3.21 -4.49
N LEU A 84 -8.34 2.27 -5.29
CA LEU A 84 -9.76 2.19 -5.60
C LEU A 84 -10.59 1.91 -4.33
N CYS A 85 -10.12 1.04 -3.44
CA CYS A 85 -10.83 0.74 -2.21
C CYS A 85 -10.71 1.87 -1.17
N ALA A 86 -9.51 2.46 -1.05
CA ALA A 86 -9.19 3.56 -0.15
C ALA A 86 -9.91 4.86 -0.56
N SER A 87 -10.17 5.09 -1.86
CA SER A 87 -10.92 6.27 -2.31
C SER A 87 -12.33 6.35 -1.75
N GLY A 88 -12.92 5.19 -1.37
CA GLY A 88 -14.20 5.16 -0.68
C GLY A 88 -14.11 5.51 0.80
N ILE A 89 -12.94 5.42 1.42
CA ILE A 89 -12.74 5.72 2.85
C ILE A 89 -12.30 7.17 3.02
N LEU A 90 -11.38 7.61 2.16
CA LEU A 90 -10.72 8.90 2.23
C LEU A 90 -11.56 9.96 1.52
N ASP A 91 -11.67 11.15 2.11
CA ASP A 91 -12.21 12.31 1.41
C ASP A 91 -11.27 12.76 0.27
N ASP A 92 -11.70 13.75 -0.52
CA ASP A 92 -10.94 14.22 -1.68
C ASP A 92 -9.61 14.87 -1.27
N GLN A 93 -9.58 15.54 -0.11
CA GLN A 93 -8.38 16.21 0.38
C GLN A 93 -7.35 15.21 0.91
N GLN A 94 -7.79 14.22 1.70
CA GLN A 94 -6.97 13.11 2.21
C GLN A 94 -6.41 12.28 1.05
N PHE A 95 -7.25 11.96 0.07
CA PHE A 95 -6.82 11.23 -1.13
C PHE A 95 -5.79 12.01 -1.94
N HIS A 96 -6.02 13.31 -2.15
CA HIS A 96 -5.09 14.16 -2.86
C HIS A 96 -3.76 14.31 -2.09
N LYS A 97 -3.80 14.50 -0.77
CA LYS A 97 -2.60 14.54 0.09
C LYS A 97 -1.79 13.25 0.03
N ALA A 98 -2.45 12.09 -0.11
CA ALA A 98 -1.79 10.80 -0.14
C ALA A 98 -1.13 10.49 -1.49
N THR A 99 -1.78 10.88 -2.58
CA THR A 99 -1.42 10.44 -3.94
C THR A 99 -0.85 11.55 -4.82
N GLY A 100 -1.00 12.81 -4.40
CA GLY A 100 -0.70 14.00 -5.20
C GLY A 100 -1.66 14.20 -6.38
N ARG A 101 -2.72 13.41 -6.50
CA ARG A 101 -3.65 13.41 -7.65
C ARG A 101 -5.10 13.47 -7.20
N PRO A 102 -6.00 14.08 -7.98
CA PRO A 102 -7.44 13.97 -7.71
C PRO A 102 -7.91 12.53 -7.93
N LYS A 103 -9.04 12.18 -7.31
CA LYS A 103 -9.71 10.90 -7.57
C LYS A 103 -10.08 10.79 -9.05
N SER A 104 -9.87 9.60 -9.63
CA SER A 104 -10.43 9.29 -10.94
C SER A 104 -11.96 9.21 -10.89
N PRO A 105 -12.69 9.29 -12.02
CA PRO A 105 -14.15 9.17 -12.04
C PRO A 105 -14.67 7.90 -11.37
N GLN A 106 -13.96 6.78 -11.55
CA GLN A 106 -14.30 5.50 -10.91
C GLN A 106 -14.10 5.56 -9.39
N GLN A 107 -13.01 6.19 -8.93
CA GLN A 107 -12.73 6.38 -7.51
C GLN A 107 -13.72 7.33 -6.85
N GLN A 108 -14.16 8.37 -7.57
CA GLN A 108 -15.20 9.29 -7.14
C GLN A 108 -16.53 8.56 -7.00
N LEU A 109 -16.95 7.82 -8.03
CA LEU A 109 -18.19 7.05 -7.98
C LEU A 109 -18.23 6.10 -6.77
N ARG A 110 -17.10 5.44 -6.49
CA ARG A 110 -16.98 4.53 -5.34
C ARG A 110 -17.09 5.27 -4.00
N TYR A 111 -16.58 6.49 -3.92
CA TYR A 111 -16.76 7.36 -2.75
C TYR A 111 -18.23 7.71 -2.55
N GLU A 112 -18.89 8.23 -3.58
CA GLU A 112 -20.31 8.61 -3.52
C GLU A 112 -21.22 7.44 -3.14
N LEU A 113 -20.99 6.26 -3.75
CA LEU A 113 -21.76 5.05 -3.43
C LEU A 113 -21.63 4.65 -1.95
N ARG A 114 -20.45 4.84 -1.35
CA ARG A 114 -20.26 4.53 0.06
C ARG A 114 -20.94 5.55 0.97
N GLN A 115 -20.91 6.84 0.61
CA GLN A 115 -21.62 7.88 1.35
C GLN A 115 -23.14 7.62 1.32
N LEU A 116 -23.69 7.31 0.14
CA LEU A 116 -25.09 6.91 0.00
C LEU A 116 -25.44 5.68 0.84
N HIS A 117 -24.59 4.65 0.83
CA HIS A 117 -24.79 3.46 1.64
C HIS A 117 -24.82 3.78 3.14
N ALA A 118 -23.91 4.64 3.61
CA ALA A 118 -23.86 5.07 5.00
C ALA A 118 -25.15 5.81 5.41
N GLU A 119 -25.64 6.70 4.56
CA GLU A 119 -26.90 7.43 4.81
C GLU A 119 -28.12 6.50 4.79
N ILE A 120 -28.19 5.55 3.86
CA ILE A 120 -29.26 4.54 3.85
C ILE A 120 -29.27 3.75 5.17
N MET A 121 -28.11 3.33 5.65
CA MET A 121 -27.99 2.59 6.91
C MET A 121 -28.38 3.46 8.12
N ARG A 122 -28.04 4.74 8.11
CA ARG A 122 -28.44 5.70 9.15
C ARG A 122 -29.96 5.87 9.18
N LEU A 123 -30.58 6.09 8.02
CA LEU A 123 -32.03 6.24 7.88
C LEU A 123 -32.76 4.97 8.34
N GLN A 124 -32.30 3.79 7.92
CA GLN A 124 -32.89 2.51 8.36
C GLN A 124 -32.86 2.35 9.89
N ARG A 125 -31.78 2.77 10.56
CA ARG A 125 -31.72 2.75 12.03
C ARG A 125 -32.74 3.71 12.64
N LEU A 126 -32.84 4.94 12.13
CA LEU A 126 -33.81 5.93 12.60
C LEU A 126 -35.25 5.45 12.43
N THR A 127 -35.61 4.87 11.29
CA THR A 127 -36.95 4.32 11.06
C THR A 127 -37.30 3.21 12.05
N ARG A 128 -36.33 2.34 12.39
CA ARG A 128 -36.55 1.30 13.41
C ARG A 128 -36.76 1.87 14.81
N HIS A 129 -36.15 3.02 15.12
CA HIS A 129 -36.35 3.70 16.40
C HIS A 129 -37.71 4.40 16.48
N LEU A 130 -38.21 4.95 15.37
CA LEU A 130 -39.52 5.61 15.33
C LEU A 130 -40.70 4.63 15.37
N ASN A 131 -40.50 3.40 14.90
CA ASN A 131 -41.54 2.35 14.89
C ASN A 131 -41.60 1.50 16.17
N ARG A 132 -40.87 1.90 17.23
CA ARG A 132 -40.90 1.28 18.56
C ARG A 132 -41.53 2.24 19.56
#